data_AF-A0A8X7TPL2-F1
#
_entry.id   AF-A0A8X7TPL2-F1
#
_cell.length_a   1.000
_cell.length_b   1.000
_cell.length_c   1.000
_cell.angle_alpha   90.00
_cell.angle_beta   90.00
_cell.angle_gamma   90.00
#
_symmetry.space_group_name_H-M   'P 1'
#
loop_
_entity.id
_entity.type
_entity.pdbx_description
1 polymer ?
#
loop_
_entity_poly.entity_id
_entity_poly.type
_entity_poly.pdbx_seq_one_letter_code
_entity_poly.pdbx_strand_id
1 'polypeptide(L)'
;MDSAASPDSSEHPESDRKEQEVQEYTGLYIQPHKPIVGTNCFVHESGIHQDGILKNRSTYEILSPEDVGVVKSQSSSIVLGKLSGHHAVKDRLKELGYELDDELNDIFSRFRDLTKQKKRITDDDLKALVTCRDEVTSLNGATGEETNGYVPISQISSVV
;
A
#
# COMPACT_ATOMS: atom_id res chain seq x y z
N MET A 1 29.30 47.30 2.84
CA MET A 1 27.87 46.95 2.68
C MET A 1 27.86 45.66 1.89
N ASP A 2 28.02 44.54 2.59
CA ASP A 2 28.06 43.23 1.94
C ASP A 2 26.64 42.87 1.51
N SER A 3 26.46 42.80 0.19
CA SER A 3 25.25 42.35 -0.45
C SER A 3 25.07 40.88 -0.11
N ALA A 4 24.18 40.59 0.84
CA ALA A 4 23.73 39.24 1.11
C ALA A 4 23.16 38.65 -0.19
N ALA A 5 23.84 37.64 -0.73
CA ALA A 5 23.33 36.84 -1.83
C ALA A 5 21.97 36.28 -1.42
N SER A 6 20.94 36.57 -2.22
CA SER A 6 19.62 35.98 -2.05
C SER A 6 19.76 34.46 -2.13
N PRO A 7 19.19 33.68 -1.18
CA PRO A 7 19.24 32.23 -1.28
C PRO A 7 18.53 31.80 -2.56
N ASP A 8 19.29 31.11 -3.41
CA ASP A 8 18.81 30.53 -4.66
C ASP A 8 17.65 29.58 -4.34
N SER A 9 16.48 29.86 -4.91
CA SER A 9 15.23 29.12 -4.65
C SER A 9 15.19 27.76 -5.39
N SER A 10 16.33 27.29 -5.91
CA SER A 10 16.48 26.05 -6.67
C SER A 10 17.16 24.91 -5.91
N GLU A 11 17.26 24.98 -4.56
CA GLU A 11 17.62 23.83 -3.74
C GLU A 11 16.48 22.79 -3.74
N HIS A 12 16.45 21.97 -4.79
CA HIS A 12 15.65 20.76 -4.78
C HIS A 12 16.19 19.83 -3.70
N PRO A 13 15.34 19.23 -2.87
CA PRO A 13 15.81 18.36 -1.81
C PRO A 13 16.41 17.07 -2.40
N GLU A 14 17.71 16.87 -2.19
CA GLU A 14 18.51 15.81 -2.83
C GLU A 14 18.82 14.61 -1.92
N SER A 15 18.34 14.62 -0.67
CA SER A 15 18.72 13.67 0.37
C SER A 15 18.55 12.21 -0.08
N ASP A 16 17.38 11.88 -0.64
CA ASP A 16 17.07 10.54 -1.12
C ASP A 16 17.96 10.11 -2.30
N ARG A 17 18.22 11.02 -3.24
CA ARG A 17 19.02 10.73 -4.44
C ARG A 17 20.48 10.48 -4.10
N LYS A 18 21.06 11.30 -3.23
CA LYS A 18 22.44 11.15 -2.77
C LYS A 18 22.64 9.83 -2.03
N GLU A 19 21.70 9.44 -1.17
CA GLU A 19 21.82 8.18 -0.45
C GLU A 19 21.71 6.98 -1.41
N GLN A 20 20.85 7.05 -2.44
CA GLN A 20 20.76 6.04 -3.49
C GLN A 20 22.07 5.90 -4.28
N GLU A 21 22.68 7.01 -4.68
CA GLU A 21 24.00 7.00 -5.33
C GLU A 21 25.07 6.36 -4.43
N VAL A 22 25.12 6.73 -3.15
CA VAL A 22 26.06 6.14 -2.19
C VAL A 22 25.83 4.64 -2.04
N GLN A 23 24.58 4.18 -2.00
CA GLN A 23 24.24 2.76 -1.98
C GLN A 23 24.74 2.03 -3.25
N GLU A 24 24.60 2.64 -4.43
CA GLU A 24 25.11 2.08 -5.69
C GLU A 24 26.63 1.98 -5.72
N TYR A 25 27.36 3.01 -5.26
CA TYR A 25 28.82 3.02 -5.24
C TYR A 25 29.42 2.11 -4.17
N THR A 26 28.77 2.02 -3.00
CA THR A 26 29.31 1.28 -1.83
C THR A 26 28.78 -0.15 -1.73
N GLY A 27 27.66 -0.46 -2.37
CA GLY A 27 26.92 -1.72 -2.21
C GLY A 27 26.23 -1.85 -0.84
N LEU A 28 26.21 -0.80 -0.02
CA LEU A 28 25.59 -0.81 1.31
C LEU A 28 24.11 -0.47 1.20
N TYR A 29 23.25 -1.42 1.60
CA TYR A 29 21.80 -1.25 1.51
C TYR A 29 21.26 -0.25 2.55
N ILE A 30 20.41 0.69 2.11
CA ILE A 30 19.72 1.64 3.00
C ILE A 30 18.67 0.90 3.82
N GLN A 31 18.72 1.03 5.14
CA GLN A 31 17.73 0.40 6.00
C GLN A 31 16.33 0.99 5.77
N PRO A 32 15.26 0.18 5.70
CA PRO A 32 13.92 0.68 5.39
C PRO A 32 13.38 1.73 6.38
N HIS A 33 13.84 1.69 7.63
CA HIS A 33 13.42 2.59 8.72
C HIS A 33 14.43 3.73 8.98
N LYS A 34 15.43 3.89 8.09
CA LYS A 34 16.37 5.01 8.13
C LYS A 34 15.55 6.32 8.01
N PRO A 35 15.77 7.31 8.89
CA PRO A 35 15.06 8.58 8.81
C PRO A 35 15.31 9.27 7.46
N ILE A 36 14.28 9.96 6.96
CA ILE A 36 14.26 10.73 5.70
C ILE A 36 14.30 9.84 4.45
N VAL A 37 15.34 9.01 4.31
CA VAL A 37 15.68 8.30 3.07
C VAL A 37 15.21 6.83 3.03
N GLY A 38 14.72 6.30 4.14
CA GLY A 38 14.25 4.91 4.21
C GLY A 38 12.89 4.72 3.53
N THR A 39 12.71 3.59 2.84
CA THR A 39 11.46 3.26 2.11
C THR A 39 10.20 3.28 2.99
N ASN A 40 10.33 3.07 4.31
CA ASN A 40 9.21 3.10 5.25
C ASN A 40 9.09 4.42 6.03
N CYS A 41 9.92 5.44 5.73
CA CYS A 41 9.98 6.67 6.53
C CYS A 41 8.65 7.45 6.54
N PHE A 42 7.89 7.40 5.45
CA PHE A 42 6.60 8.09 5.31
C PHE A 42 5.42 7.13 5.21
N VAL A 43 5.58 5.91 5.73
CA VAL A 43 4.58 4.83 5.61
C VAL A 43 3.84 4.62 6.93
N HIS A 44 2.52 4.53 6.86
CA HIS A 44 1.60 4.47 7.99
C HIS A 44 0.63 3.30 7.86
N GLU A 45 0.73 2.36 8.80
CA GLU A 45 -0.04 1.11 8.80
C GLU A 45 -1.19 1.10 9.80
N SER A 46 -1.07 1.83 10.92
CA SER A 46 -2.11 1.78 11.96
C SER A 46 -3.36 2.54 11.51
N GLY A 47 -4.54 1.97 11.76
CA GLY A 47 -5.80 2.59 11.35
C GLY A 47 -6.02 4.00 11.93
N ILE A 48 -5.52 4.27 13.14
CA ILE A 48 -5.59 5.61 13.75
C ILE A 48 -4.62 6.60 13.09
N HIS A 49 -3.45 6.15 12.62
CA HIS A 49 -2.52 7.02 11.89
C HIS A 49 -3.06 7.31 10.49
N GLN A 50 -3.68 6.32 9.85
CA GLN A 50 -4.34 6.47 8.55
C GLN A 50 -5.47 7.50 8.65
N ASP A 51 -6.38 7.35 9.62
CA ASP A 51 -7.46 8.30 9.87
C ASP A 51 -6.94 9.71 10.19
N GLY A 52 -5.87 9.82 10.99
CA GLY A 52 -5.23 11.10 11.28
C GLY A 52 -4.63 11.77 10.04
N ILE A 53 -4.02 11.01 9.14
CA ILE A 53 -3.44 11.53 7.89
C ILE A 53 -4.51 11.97 6.91
N LEU A 54 -5.60 11.20 6.79
CA LEU A 54 -6.74 11.53 5.94
C LEU A 54 -7.41 12.83 6.39
N LYS A 55 -7.44 13.10 7.70
CA LYS A 55 -8.00 14.34 8.28
C LYS A 55 -7.03 15.52 8.20
N ASN A 56 -5.80 15.32 8.65
CA ASN A 56 -4.76 16.33 8.64
C ASN A 56 -3.38 15.66 8.63
N ARG A 57 -2.72 15.67 7.47
CA ARG A 57 -1.42 15.06 7.23
C ARG A 57 -0.33 15.51 8.22
N SER A 58 -0.33 16.78 8.63
CA SER A 58 0.64 17.33 9.60
C SER A 58 0.55 16.73 11.01
N THR A 59 -0.48 15.93 11.29
CA THR A 59 -0.65 15.23 12.57
C THR A 59 0.42 14.15 12.78
N TYR A 60 0.83 13.48 11.70
CA TYR A 60 1.80 12.38 11.74
C TYR A 60 2.99 12.59 10.80
N GLU A 61 2.94 13.59 9.92
CA GLU A 61 4.04 13.97 9.04
C GLU A 61 4.51 15.39 9.37
N ILE A 62 5.60 15.48 10.15
CA ILE A 62 6.23 16.77 10.50
C ILE A 62 6.95 17.37 9.28
N LEU A 63 7.44 16.52 8.37
CA LEU A 63 8.09 16.89 7.11
C LEU A 63 7.25 16.35 5.95
N SER A 64 7.08 17.13 4.88
CA SER A 64 6.50 16.62 3.64
C SER A 64 7.51 15.72 2.92
N PRO A 65 7.10 14.58 2.36
CA PRO A 65 7.97 13.78 1.48
C PRO A 65 8.54 14.61 0.32
N GLU A 66 7.77 15.58 -0.18
CA GLU A 66 8.18 16.48 -1.26
C GLU A 66 9.32 17.41 -0.81
N ASP A 67 9.34 17.83 0.47
CA ASP A 67 10.37 18.71 1.04
C ASP A 67 11.72 18.01 1.21
N VAL A 68 11.74 16.67 1.17
CA VAL A 68 12.97 15.86 1.32
C VAL A 68 13.38 15.12 0.05
N GLY A 69 12.63 15.31 -1.04
CA GLY A 69 13.00 14.79 -2.37
C GLY A 69 12.43 13.41 -2.68
N VAL A 70 11.52 12.92 -1.84
CA VAL A 70 10.84 11.63 -2.03
C VAL A 70 9.81 11.80 -3.15
N VAL A 71 10.00 11.08 -4.26
CA VAL A 71 9.12 11.17 -5.44
C VAL A 71 7.75 10.52 -5.14
N LYS A 72 6.66 11.17 -5.58
CA LYS A 72 5.26 10.78 -5.34
C LYS A 72 4.90 9.30 -5.59
N SER A 73 5.60 8.59 -6.49
CA SER A 73 5.35 7.15 -6.71
C SER A 73 5.67 6.29 -5.48
N GLN A 74 6.51 6.79 -4.56
CA GLN A 74 6.84 6.19 -3.27
C GLN A 74 5.95 6.74 -2.12
N SER A 75 5.03 7.67 -2.43
CA SER A 75 4.24 8.45 -1.46
C SER A 75 2.84 7.88 -1.19
N SER A 76 2.58 6.60 -1.52
CA SER A 76 1.42 5.91 -0.94
C SER A 76 1.71 5.67 0.54
N SER A 77 1.54 6.71 1.34
CA SER A 77 1.85 6.73 2.77
C SER A 77 0.91 5.83 3.57
N ILE A 78 -0.20 5.38 2.98
CA ILE A 78 -1.16 4.49 3.60
C ILE A 78 -0.90 3.05 3.15
N VAL A 79 -0.62 2.17 4.11
CA VAL A 79 -0.47 0.72 3.87
C VAL A 79 -1.63 -0.04 4.47
N LEU A 80 -2.33 -0.79 3.65
CA LEU A 80 -3.43 -1.61 4.10
C LEU A 80 -2.95 -2.92 4.72
N GLY A 81 -3.34 -3.14 5.97
CA GLY A 81 -2.96 -4.31 6.76
C GLY A 81 -4.00 -4.65 7.83
N LYS A 82 -3.62 -5.54 8.75
CA LYS A 82 -4.52 -6.03 9.82
C LYS A 82 -5.07 -4.89 10.70
N LEU A 83 -4.34 -3.78 10.83
CA LEU A 83 -4.75 -2.65 11.66
C LEU A 83 -5.60 -1.61 10.90
N SER A 84 -5.80 -1.78 9.60
CA SER A 84 -6.62 -0.88 8.79
C SER A 84 -8.09 -0.97 9.16
N GLY A 85 -8.74 0.19 9.18
CA GLY A 85 -10.17 0.35 9.44
C GLY A 85 -11.00 0.43 8.16
N HIS A 86 -12.32 0.48 8.31
CA HIS A 86 -13.26 0.61 7.18
C HIS A 86 -12.98 1.86 6.32
N HIS A 87 -12.70 3.00 6.95
CA HIS A 87 -12.43 4.25 6.23
C HIS A 87 -11.23 4.12 5.29
N ALA A 88 -10.11 3.59 5.77
CA ALA A 88 -8.92 3.39 4.95
C ALA A 88 -9.16 2.45 3.75
N VAL A 89 -9.94 1.38 3.95
CA VAL A 89 -10.30 0.45 2.87
C VAL A 89 -11.27 1.11 1.88
N LYS A 90 -12.27 1.85 2.37
CA LYS A 90 -13.24 2.58 1.55
C LYS A 90 -12.56 3.64 0.67
N ASP A 91 -11.70 4.44 1.27
CA ASP A 91 -10.99 5.51 0.57
C ASP A 91 -10.07 4.92 -0.50
N ARG A 92 -9.37 3.82 -0.20
CA ARG A 92 -8.53 3.15 -1.20
C ARG A 92 -9.33 2.55 -2.34
N LEU A 93 -10.46 1.91 -2.05
CA LEU A 93 -11.36 1.38 -3.08
C LEU A 93 -11.93 2.51 -3.96
N LYS A 94 -12.25 3.65 -3.37
CA LYS A 94 -12.70 4.85 -4.09
C LYS A 94 -11.60 5.42 -5.00
N GLU A 95 -10.35 5.48 -4.52
CA GLU A 95 -9.19 5.86 -5.35
C GLU A 95 -8.97 4.90 -6.53
N LEU A 96 -9.31 3.62 -6.37
CA LEU A 96 -9.27 2.62 -7.42
C LEU A 96 -10.48 2.66 -8.36
N GLY A 97 -11.48 3.52 -8.10
CA GLY A 97 -12.67 3.71 -8.94
C GLY A 97 -13.90 2.89 -8.53
N TYR A 98 -13.90 2.29 -7.34
CA TYR A 98 -15.04 1.52 -6.82
C TYR A 98 -15.84 2.33 -5.79
N GLU A 99 -17.12 2.60 -6.06
CA GLU A 99 -18.05 3.19 -5.09
C GLU A 99 -18.92 2.08 -4.48
N LEU A 100 -18.61 1.72 -3.23
CA LEU A 100 -19.23 0.60 -2.54
C LEU A 100 -19.72 1.10 -1.17
N ASP A 101 -21.04 1.25 -1.03
CA ASP A 101 -21.66 1.63 0.24
C ASP A 101 -22.20 0.40 0.98
N ASP A 102 -23.13 -0.35 0.38
CA ASP A 102 -23.75 -1.52 1.04
C ASP A 102 -22.83 -2.76 1.03
N GLU A 103 -21.93 -2.85 0.05
CA GLU A 103 -21.07 -4.02 -0.17
C GLU A 103 -19.76 -3.96 0.63
N LEU A 104 -19.44 -2.79 1.20
CA LEU A 104 -18.19 -2.54 1.90
C LEU A 104 -17.99 -3.46 3.11
N ASN A 105 -19.07 -3.79 3.83
CA ASN A 105 -18.98 -4.65 5.02
C ASN A 105 -18.55 -6.08 4.68
N ASP A 106 -19.10 -6.63 3.60
CA ASP A 106 -18.73 -7.96 3.12
C ASP A 106 -17.28 -7.99 2.64
N ILE A 107 -16.89 -7.01 1.82
CA ILE A 107 -15.51 -6.86 1.35
C ILE A 107 -14.54 -6.68 2.51
N PHE A 108 -14.91 -5.91 3.53
CA PHE A 108 -14.08 -5.71 4.72
C PHE A 108 -13.90 -7.00 5.54
N SER A 109 -14.93 -7.85 5.64
CA SER A 109 -14.81 -9.16 6.28
C SER A 109 -13.81 -10.05 5.54
N ARG A 110 -13.89 -10.11 4.21
CA ARG A 110 -12.96 -10.89 3.38
C ARG A 110 -11.55 -10.30 3.40
N PHE A 111 -11.42 -8.97 3.40
CA PHE A 111 -10.17 -8.26 3.62
C PHE A 111 -9.53 -8.67 4.95
N ARG A 112 -10.31 -8.72 6.05
CA ARG A 112 -9.81 -9.17 7.36
C ARG A 112 -9.27 -10.58 7.31
N ASP A 113 -9.93 -11.49 6.61
CA ASP A 113 -9.43 -12.85 6.43
C ASP A 113 -8.14 -12.90 5.60
N LEU A 114 -8.05 -12.09 4.55
CA LEU A 114 -6.84 -11.97 3.74
C LEU A 114 -5.65 -11.42 4.56
N THR A 115 -5.88 -10.46 5.45
CA THR A 115 -4.82 -9.90 6.32
C THR A 115 -4.28 -10.90 7.35
N LYS A 116 -5.00 -12.00 7.63
CA LYS A 116 -4.48 -13.10 8.47
C LYS A 116 -3.41 -13.90 7.74
N GLN A 117 -3.50 -13.98 6.41
CA GLN A 117 -2.61 -14.77 5.56
C GLN A 117 -1.47 -13.94 4.98
N LYS A 118 -1.74 -12.68 4.63
CA LYS A 118 -0.79 -11.76 3.99
C LYS A 118 -0.59 -10.52 4.86
N LYS A 119 0.67 -10.16 5.14
CA LYS A 119 1.02 -9.01 6.00
C LYS A 119 0.67 -7.66 5.37
N ARG A 120 0.80 -7.52 4.05
CA ARG A 120 0.52 -6.28 3.31
C ARG A 120 -0.44 -6.59 2.17
N ILE A 121 -1.53 -5.84 2.11
CA ILE A 121 -2.54 -5.96 1.07
C ILE A 121 -2.23 -4.93 -0.01
N THR A 122 -2.20 -5.40 -1.26
CA THR A 122 -1.92 -4.61 -2.46
C THR A 122 -3.22 -4.21 -3.16
N ASP A 123 -3.14 -3.25 -4.08
CA ASP A 123 -4.31 -2.84 -4.85
C ASP A 123 -4.90 -3.97 -5.68
N ASP A 124 -4.08 -4.89 -6.18
CA ASP A 124 -4.54 -6.04 -6.95
C ASP A 124 -5.29 -7.04 -6.06
N ASP A 125 -4.88 -7.19 -4.81
CA ASP A 125 -5.65 -7.97 -3.83
C ASP A 125 -7.01 -7.32 -3.56
N LEU A 126 -7.07 -5.99 -3.44
CA LEU A 126 -8.34 -5.27 -3.26
C LEU A 126 -9.25 -5.42 -4.48
N LYS A 127 -8.72 -5.28 -5.69
CA LYS A 127 -9.49 -5.52 -6.93
C LYS A 127 -10.02 -6.95 -6.96
N ALA A 128 -9.20 -7.94 -6.63
CA ALA A 128 -9.64 -9.33 -6.54
C ALA A 128 -10.77 -9.53 -5.54
N LEU A 129 -10.73 -8.87 -4.37
CA LEU A 129 -11.83 -8.93 -3.39
C LEU A 129 -13.15 -8.38 -3.95
N VAL A 130 -13.09 -7.34 -4.80
CA VAL A 130 -14.26 -6.79 -5.48
C VAL A 130 -14.73 -7.70 -6.61
N THR A 131 -13.84 -8.10 -7.53
CA THR A 131 -14.18 -8.90 -8.73
C THR A 131 -14.59 -10.33 -8.41
N CYS A 132 -14.04 -10.97 -7.37
CA CYS A 132 -14.49 -12.30 -6.93
C CYS A 132 -15.95 -12.32 -6.46
N ARG A 133 -16.63 -11.17 -6.37
CA ARG A 133 -18.08 -11.10 -6.20
C ARG A 133 -18.83 -11.43 -7.50
N ASP A 134 -18.33 -10.98 -8.64
CA ASP A 134 -18.99 -11.14 -9.95
C ASP A 134 -18.94 -12.59 -10.46
N GLU A 135 -17.94 -13.36 -10.04
CA GLU A 135 -17.77 -14.76 -10.44
C GLU A 135 -18.76 -15.69 -9.70
N VAL A 136 -19.15 -15.33 -8.47
CA VAL A 136 -20.05 -16.15 -7.63
C VAL A 136 -21.52 -15.98 -8.04
N THR A 137 -21.89 -14.85 -8.65
CA THR A 137 -23.24 -14.65 -9.22
C THR A 137 -23.46 -15.42 -10.53
N SER A 138 -22.39 -15.80 -11.23
CA SER A 138 -22.48 -16.53 -12.51
C SER A 138 -22.51 -18.05 -12.36
N LEU A 139 -22.36 -18.59 -11.14
CA LEU A 139 -22.35 -20.03 -10.86
C LEU A 139 -23.62 -20.56 -10.17
N ASN A 140 -24.53 -19.69 -9.71
CA ASN A 140 -25.80 -20.12 -9.10
C ASN A 140 -26.92 -20.41 -10.14
N GLY A 141 -26.53 -20.68 -11.39
CA GLY A 141 -27.42 -20.97 -12.51
C GLY A 141 -27.15 -22.31 -13.19
N ALA A 142 -26.63 -23.33 -12.50
CA ALA A 142 -26.62 -24.69 -13.04
C ALA A 142 -26.49 -25.74 -11.93
N THR A 143 -27.55 -26.54 -11.81
CA THR A 143 -27.55 -27.98 -11.49
C THR A 143 -26.96 -28.42 -10.15
N GLY A 144 -27.85 -28.90 -9.27
CA GLY A 144 -27.48 -29.88 -8.28
C GLY A 144 -27.02 -31.16 -8.98
N GLU A 145 -25.86 -31.67 -8.57
CA GLU A 145 -25.55 -33.09 -8.47
C GLU A 145 -24.33 -33.22 -7.54
N GLU A 146 -24.47 -34.06 -6.52
CA GLU A 146 -23.44 -34.35 -5.52
C GLU A 146 -22.36 -35.26 -6.13
N THR A 147 -21.08 -34.88 -6.05
CA THR A 147 -20.00 -35.87 -6.02
C THR A 147 -18.88 -35.47 -5.07
N ASN A 148 -18.75 -36.26 -4.01
CA ASN A 148 -17.56 -36.43 -3.18
C ASN A 148 -16.33 -36.77 -4.06
N GLY A 149 -15.21 -36.05 -3.92
CA GLY A 149 -14.06 -36.30 -4.79
C GLY A 149 -12.83 -35.47 -4.47
N TYR A 150 -12.01 -35.98 -3.55
CA TYR A 150 -10.57 -35.75 -3.38
C TYR A 150 -9.83 -35.26 -4.65
N VAL A 151 -9.06 -34.17 -4.55
CA VAL A 151 -8.16 -33.70 -5.61
C VAL A 151 -6.70 -33.86 -5.15
N PRO A 152 -5.85 -34.63 -5.86
CA PRO A 152 -4.50 -34.96 -5.43
C PRO A 152 -3.50 -33.81 -5.63
N ILE A 153 -2.51 -33.76 -4.73
CA ILE A 153 -1.30 -32.94 -4.81
C ILE A 153 -0.27 -33.69 -5.67
N SER A 154 0.05 -33.19 -6.86
CA SER A 154 1.28 -33.53 -7.59
C SER A 154 2.18 -32.28 -7.64
N GLN A 155 3.16 -32.14 -6.74
CA GLN A 155 4.59 -32.41 -7.00
C GLN A 155 5.08 -31.78 -8.32
N ILE A 156 5.76 -30.63 -8.28
CA ILE A 156 7.21 -30.43 -8.09
C ILE A 156 8.08 -31.02 -9.22
N SER A 157 8.83 -30.13 -9.86
CA SER A 157 10.20 -30.28 -10.41
C SER A 157 10.40 -30.32 -11.93
N SER A 158 11.09 -29.27 -12.39
CA SER A 158 12.21 -29.24 -13.35
C SER A 158 12.02 -29.66 -14.80
N VAL A 159 12.89 -29.11 -15.66
CA VAL A 159 13.12 -29.32 -17.12
C VAL A 159 12.46 -28.17 -17.92
N VAL A 160 13.16 -27.20 -18.53
CA VAL A 160 14.56 -26.95 -18.94
C VAL A 160 14.90 -25.49 -18.66
#